data_AF-A0AAW0DTU0-F1
#
_entry.id   AF-A0AAW0DTU0-F1
#
_cell.length_a   1.000
_cell.length_b   1.000
_cell.length_c   1.000
_cell.angle_alpha   90.00
_cell.angle_beta   90.00
_cell.angle_gamma   90.00
#
_symmetry.space_group_name_H-M   'P 1'
#
loop_
_entity.id
_entity.type
_entity.pdbx_description
1 polymer ?
#
loop_
_entity_poly.entity_id
_entity_poly.type
_entity_poly.pdbx_seq_one_letter_code
_entity_poly.pdbx_strand_id
1 'polypeptide(L)'
;MPAVNRSTTFVHRVTGFRINLHTTDVTREDHGVPDACRACGKTAKEMSAQKPPQKLMCCTRCKSNGNTRILYCSKACQVVDYKDGRPPNQPPHKRSCGRNHLEPSDNPPVDPSLLPVIRVLDSEHIKLYTDTPTTALQAQLEFLTNNCSAHYGFRRPKNGKYVAHQIQGMGGELFLQMRAEAMERREPASIALMEKLLAMSIFPTNLYTAGQYVSQLETEYEVDLEECHRALERSARHESLFRAWVDWAGPRIRDDAPALGVHFMMPWYYLPAGKFLHPVKYHPLGGGL
;
A
#
# COMPACT_ATOMS: atom_id res chain seq x y z
N MET A 1 18.06 -59.14 -32.60
CA MET A 1 18.51 -57.95 -31.84
C MET A 1 17.27 -57.15 -31.45
N PRO A 2 16.88 -57.07 -30.16
CA PRO A 2 15.71 -56.29 -29.78
C PRO A 2 16.09 -54.85 -29.40
N ALA A 3 15.22 -53.91 -29.80
CA ALA A 3 15.35 -52.49 -29.56
C ALA A 3 15.09 -52.14 -28.09
N VAL A 4 15.96 -51.30 -27.52
CA VAL A 4 15.87 -50.80 -26.14
C VAL A 4 15.02 -49.52 -26.13
N ASN A 5 13.81 -49.60 -25.58
CA ASN A 5 13.01 -48.43 -25.21
C ASN A 5 13.53 -47.86 -23.88
N ARG A 6 14.04 -46.63 -23.89
CA ARG A 6 14.37 -45.88 -22.66
C ARG A 6 13.23 -44.91 -22.35
N SER A 7 12.39 -45.26 -21.38
CA SER A 7 11.51 -44.32 -20.69
C SER A 7 12.32 -43.53 -19.67
N THR A 8 12.45 -42.23 -19.88
CA THR A 8 13.08 -41.31 -18.91
C THR A 8 11.99 -40.73 -18.02
N THR A 9 11.86 -41.25 -16.80
CA THR A 9 10.95 -40.69 -15.78
C THR A 9 11.70 -39.58 -15.03
N PHE A 10 11.37 -38.32 -15.31
CA PHE A 10 11.84 -37.18 -14.51
C PHE A 10 10.98 -37.07 -13.26
N VAL A 11 11.53 -37.45 -12.11
CA VAL A 11 10.93 -37.26 -10.79
C VAL A 11 11.44 -35.93 -10.23
N HIS A 12 10.68 -34.85 -10.37
CA HIS A 12 10.91 -33.66 -9.55
C HIS A 12 10.41 -33.94 -8.14
N ARG A 13 11.34 -34.26 -7.23
CA ARG A 13 11.12 -34.18 -5.78
C ARG A 13 10.93 -32.71 -5.41
N VAL A 14 9.68 -32.29 -5.23
CA VAL A 14 9.37 -31.07 -4.49
C VAL A 14 9.46 -31.44 -3.01
N THR A 15 10.54 -31.00 -2.34
CA THR A 15 10.69 -31.14 -0.90
C THR A 15 9.59 -30.34 -0.20
N GLY A 16 8.74 -31.06 0.53
CA GLY A 16 7.68 -30.49 1.35
C GLY A 16 8.25 -29.65 2.48
N PHE A 17 7.92 -28.36 2.46
CA PHE A 17 8.00 -27.50 3.63
C PHE A 17 6.69 -27.63 4.40
N ARG A 18 6.69 -28.40 5.50
CA ARG A 18 5.61 -28.39 6.50
C ARG A 18 5.99 -27.40 7.58
N ILE A 19 5.37 -26.22 7.56
CA ILE A 19 5.44 -25.28 8.69
C ILE A 19 4.36 -25.71 9.69
N ASN A 20 4.77 -26.29 10.82
CA ASN A 20 3.91 -26.48 11.97
C ASN A 20 3.72 -25.11 12.65
N LEU A 21 2.55 -24.51 12.48
CA LEU A 21 2.14 -23.33 13.25
C LEU A 21 1.61 -23.81 14.61
N HIS A 22 2.47 -23.75 15.64
CA HIS A 22 2.00 -23.72 17.01
C HIS A 22 1.46 -22.32 17.31
N THR A 23 0.15 -22.23 17.51
CA THR A 23 -0.53 -21.05 18.05
C THR A 23 -0.17 -20.92 19.53
N THR A 24 0.79 -20.06 19.84
CA THR A 24 0.91 -19.48 21.17
C THR A 24 0.12 -18.18 21.20
N ASP A 25 -0.79 -18.06 22.17
CA ASP A 25 -1.57 -16.85 22.45
C ASP A 25 -0.62 -15.70 22.82
N VAL A 26 -0.24 -14.90 21.82
CA VAL A 26 0.45 -13.63 22.02
C VAL A 26 -0.62 -12.56 22.16
N THR A 27 -0.76 -12.01 23.37
CA THR A 27 -1.53 -10.80 23.64
C THR A 27 -0.98 -9.66 22.78
N ARG A 28 -1.70 -9.38 21.70
CA ARG A 28 -1.42 -8.39 20.68
C ARG A 28 -1.69 -7.00 21.26
N GLU A 29 -0.65 -6.25 21.58
CA GLU A 29 -0.75 -4.81 21.85
C GLU A 29 -0.97 -4.06 20.52
N ASP A 30 -2.22 -4.06 20.05
CA ASP A 30 -2.64 -3.31 18.87
C ASP A 30 -2.57 -1.80 19.17
N HIS A 31 -1.74 -1.08 18.42
CA HIS A 31 -1.69 0.38 18.44
C HIS A 31 -3.00 0.99 17.88
N GLY A 32 -3.98 1.22 18.76
CA GLY A 32 -4.55 2.55 18.95
C GLY A 32 -5.74 3.01 18.11
N VAL A 33 -6.52 2.13 17.46
CA VAL A 33 -7.90 2.50 17.12
C VAL A 33 -8.76 2.11 18.32
N PRO A 34 -9.35 3.07 19.07
CA PRO A 34 -10.12 2.73 20.26
C PRO A 34 -11.28 1.80 19.88
N ASP A 35 -11.44 0.70 20.62
CA ASP A 35 -12.61 -0.18 20.51
C ASP A 35 -13.88 0.65 20.78
N ALA A 36 -14.54 1.06 19.70
CA ALA A 36 -15.69 1.95 19.74
C ALA A 36 -16.82 1.40 18.88
N CYS A 37 -18.06 1.72 19.28
CA CYS A 37 -19.23 1.44 18.49
C CYS A 37 -19.12 2.17 17.15
N ARG A 38 -19.12 1.42 16.05
CA ARG A 38 -19.00 1.98 14.70
C ARG A 38 -20.08 3.03 14.40
N ALA A 39 -21.30 2.80 14.88
CA ALA A 39 -22.46 3.64 14.59
C ALA A 39 -22.49 4.95 15.38
N CYS A 40 -22.20 4.91 16.69
CA CYS A 40 -22.40 6.05 17.59
C CYS A 40 -21.12 6.57 18.25
N GLY A 41 -19.97 5.94 17.97
CA GLY A 41 -18.67 6.36 18.49
C GLY A 41 -18.40 6.02 19.96
N LYS A 42 -19.38 5.49 20.71
CA LYS A 42 -19.19 5.12 22.12
C LYS A 42 -18.08 4.09 22.29
N THR A 43 -17.08 4.43 23.08
CA THR A 43 -15.91 3.61 23.38
C THR A 43 -16.24 2.49 24.38
N ALA A 44 -15.40 1.44 24.41
CA ALA A 44 -15.50 0.37 25.40
C ALA A 44 -15.43 0.89 26.85
N LYS A 45 -14.68 1.98 27.08
CA LYS A 45 -14.58 2.65 28.39
C LYS A 45 -15.92 3.26 28.81
N GLU A 46 -16.58 3.99 27.90
CA GLU A 46 -17.90 4.58 28.16
C GLU A 46 -18.99 3.52 28.36
N MET A 47 -18.93 2.40 27.62
CA MET A 47 -19.88 1.29 27.79
C MET A 47 -19.67 0.57 29.13
N SER A 48 -18.42 0.42 29.57
CA SER A 48 -18.08 -0.20 30.86
C SER A 48 -18.47 0.68 32.06
N ALA A 49 -18.55 2.00 31.88
CA ALA A 49 -18.96 2.95 32.91
C ALA A 49 -20.49 3.03 33.12
N GLN A 50 -21.29 2.42 32.23
CA GLN A 50 -22.75 2.37 32.39
C GLN A 50 -23.14 1.44 33.55
N LYS A 51 -24.32 1.66 34.13
CA LYS A 51 -24.92 0.78 35.15
C LYS A 51 -26.21 0.17 34.60
N PRO A 52 -26.24 -1.15 34.29
CA PRO A 52 -25.15 -2.13 34.42
C PRO A 52 -24.03 -1.95 33.38
N PRO A 53 -22.81 -2.44 33.64
CA PRO A 53 -21.71 -2.41 32.67
C PRO A 53 -22.08 -3.16 31.41
N GLN A 54 -21.87 -2.55 30.25
CA GLN A 54 -22.12 -3.16 28.96
C GLN A 54 -20.82 -3.33 28.19
N LYS A 55 -20.70 -4.42 27.43
CA LYS A 55 -19.57 -4.67 26.52
C LYS A 55 -20.00 -4.37 25.08
N LEU A 56 -19.06 -3.90 24.27
CA LEU A 56 -19.28 -3.82 22.83
C LEU A 56 -19.42 -5.23 22.25
N MET A 57 -20.36 -5.39 21.33
CA MET A 57 -20.67 -6.64 20.65
C MET A 57 -20.16 -6.59 19.22
N CYS A 58 -19.41 -7.62 18.81
CA CYS A 58 -19.03 -7.78 17.42
C CYS A 58 -20.20 -8.35 16.59
N CYS A 59 -20.28 -7.98 15.32
CA CYS A 59 -21.22 -8.63 14.40
C CYS A 59 -20.88 -10.12 14.25
N THR A 60 -21.86 -11.00 14.44
CA THR A 60 -21.67 -12.46 14.36
C THR A 60 -21.09 -12.93 13.02
N ARG A 61 -21.53 -12.37 11.88
CA ARG A 61 -20.99 -12.68 10.55
C ARG A 61 -19.57 -12.15 10.32
N CYS A 62 -19.21 -11.03 10.92
CA CYS A 62 -17.84 -10.50 10.78
C CYS A 62 -16.88 -11.24 11.71
N LYS A 63 -17.36 -11.62 12.90
CA LYS A 63 -16.65 -12.47 13.85
C LYS A 63 -16.32 -13.84 13.25
N SER A 64 -17.25 -14.48 12.54
CA SER A 64 -16.99 -15.77 11.87
C SER A 64 -15.89 -15.71 10.82
N ASN A 65 -15.67 -14.53 10.24
CA ASN A 65 -14.71 -14.31 9.14
C ASN A 65 -13.41 -13.65 9.64
N GLY A 66 -13.17 -13.65 10.95
CA GLY A 66 -11.97 -13.07 11.57
C GLY A 66 -11.96 -11.53 11.65
N ASN A 67 -12.98 -10.84 11.14
CA ASN A 67 -13.07 -9.38 11.25
C ASN A 67 -13.72 -8.98 12.59
N THR A 68 -12.89 -8.88 13.63
CA THR A 68 -13.30 -8.53 15.00
C THR A 68 -13.42 -7.02 15.26
N ARG A 69 -13.04 -6.18 14.31
CA ARG A 69 -12.98 -4.71 14.47
C ARG A 69 -14.33 -4.00 14.32
N ILE A 70 -15.37 -4.70 13.86
CA ILE A 70 -16.71 -4.11 13.69
C ILE A 70 -17.53 -4.32 14.97
N LEU A 71 -17.51 -3.32 15.84
CA LEU A 71 -18.11 -3.35 17.17
C LEU A 71 -19.36 -2.45 17.29
N TYR A 72 -20.32 -2.87 18.12
CA TYR A 72 -21.56 -2.12 18.38
C TYR A 72 -21.93 -2.13 19.86
N CYS A 73 -22.47 -1.01 20.35
CA CYS A 73 -23.00 -0.94 21.72
C CYS A 73 -24.36 -1.62 21.89
N SER A 74 -25.13 -1.77 20.80
CA SER A 74 -26.48 -2.35 20.84
C SER A 74 -26.89 -2.92 19.48
N LYS A 75 -27.92 -3.78 19.49
CA LYS A 75 -28.51 -4.31 18.25
C LYS A 75 -29.11 -3.20 17.37
N ALA A 76 -29.66 -2.15 17.98
CA ALA A 76 -30.19 -0.99 17.26
C ALA A 76 -29.10 -0.26 16.47
N CYS A 77 -27.94 0.00 17.09
CA CYS A 77 -26.78 0.59 16.41
C CYS A 77 -26.29 -0.29 15.25
N GLN A 78 -26.26 -1.62 15.43
CA GLN A 78 -25.92 -2.55 14.35
C GLN A 78 -26.90 -2.44 13.18
N VAL A 79 -28.21 -2.40 13.43
CA VAL A 79 -29.24 -2.35 12.37
C VAL A 79 -29.16 -1.04 11.57
N VAL A 80 -28.96 0.10 12.24
CA VAL A 80 -28.85 1.40 11.57
C VAL A 80 -27.58 1.46 10.71
N ASP A 81 -26.43 1.10 11.26
CA ASP A 81 -25.18 1.09 10.48
C ASP A 81 -25.22 0.07 9.34
N TYR A 82 -25.93 -1.06 9.51
CA TYR A 82 -26.12 -2.05 8.45
C TYR A 82 -26.88 -1.51 7.25
N LYS A 83 -27.94 -0.72 7.47
CA LYS A 83 -28.78 -0.17 6.40
C LYS A 83 -28.21 1.13 5.82
N ASP A 84 -27.87 2.07 6.71
CA ASP A 84 -27.68 3.47 6.34
C ASP A 84 -26.21 3.89 6.34
N GLY A 85 -25.34 3.17 7.06
CA GLY A 85 -23.97 3.59 7.33
C GLY A 85 -23.93 4.74 8.33
N ARG A 86 -23.32 4.50 9.49
CA ARG A 86 -23.13 5.55 10.50
C ARG A 86 -21.67 5.54 10.95
N PRO A 87 -21.00 6.71 11.01
CA PRO A 87 -21.47 8.06 10.61
C PRO A 87 -21.79 8.17 9.10
N PRO A 88 -22.55 9.20 8.64
CA PRO A 88 -23.03 9.30 7.25
C PRO A 88 -21.93 9.31 6.19
N ASN A 89 -20.68 9.58 6.58
CA ASN A 89 -19.52 9.55 5.70
C ASN A 89 -18.87 8.15 5.62
N GLN A 90 -19.44 7.13 6.27
CA GLN A 90 -18.97 5.75 6.18
C GLN A 90 -19.95 4.89 5.37
N PRO A 91 -19.43 3.97 4.52
CA PRO A 91 -20.28 3.06 3.78
C PRO A 91 -21.05 2.11 4.72
N PRO A 92 -22.32 1.79 4.41
CA PRO A 92 -23.14 0.89 5.20
C PRO A 92 -22.44 -0.45 5.44
N HIS A 93 -22.55 -0.97 6.66
CA HIS A 93 -21.92 -2.23 7.02
C HIS A 93 -22.40 -3.41 6.14
N LYS A 94 -23.62 -3.37 5.57
CA LYS A 94 -24.08 -4.39 4.61
C LYS A 94 -23.10 -4.63 3.44
N ARG A 95 -22.32 -3.62 3.03
CA ARG A 95 -21.34 -3.75 1.93
C ARG A 95 -20.12 -4.58 2.29
N SER A 96 -19.74 -4.64 3.57
CA SER A 96 -18.55 -5.36 4.04
C SER A 96 -18.86 -6.54 4.98
N CYS A 97 -20.11 -6.68 5.43
CA CYS A 97 -20.51 -7.73 6.36
C CYS A 97 -20.39 -9.13 5.74
N GLY A 98 -19.53 -9.97 6.32
CA GLY A 98 -19.37 -11.36 5.87
C GLY A 98 -18.52 -11.54 4.61
N ARG A 99 -17.83 -10.49 4.13
CA ARG A 99 -16.74 -10.67 3.15
C ARG A 99 -15.49 -11.10 3.91
N ASN A 100 -14.89 -12.21 3.49
CA ASN A 100 -13.53 -12.53 3.89
C ASN A 100 -12.64 -11.46 3.27
N HIS A 101 -11.83 -10.75 4.05
CA HIS A 101 -10.86 -9.78 3.51
C HIS A 101 -9.77 -10.41 2.64
N LEU A 102 -9.86 -11.73 2.40
CA LEU A 102 -8.98 -12.53 1.55
C LEU A 102 -9.59 -12.84 0.17
N GLU A 103 -10.88 -12.53 -0.05
CA GLU A 103 -11.54 -12.79 -1.33
C GLU A 103 -11.52 -11.51 -2.20
N PRO A 104 -11.00 -11.57 -3.43
CA PRO A 104 -10.98 -10.43 -4.34
C PRO A 104 -12.42 -9.99 -4.67
N SER A 105 -12.62 -8.67 -4.77
CA SER A 105 -13.93 -8.04 -5.02
C SER A 105 -14.57 -8.58 -6.32
N ASP A 106 -15.87 -8.94 -6.26
CA ASP A 106 -16.75 -9.29 -7.40
C ASP A 106 -17.02 -8.11 -8.36
N ASN A 107 -16.06 -7.22 -8.57
CA ASN A 107 -16.12 -6.40 -9.78
C ASN A 107 -16.03 -7.38 -10.96
N PRO A 108 -16.89 -7.26 -11.98
CA PRO A 108 -16.76 -8.09 -13.16
C PRO A 108 -15.30 -7.99 -13.63
N PRO A 109 -14.63 -9.12 -13.97
CA PRO A 109 -13.29 -9.06 -14.49
C PRO A 109 -13.30 -8.07 -15.63
N VAL A 110 -12.50 -7.00 -15.50
CA VAL A 110 -12.25 -6.10 -16.62
C VAL A 110 -11.81 -7.00 -17.75
N ASP A 111 -12.59 -7.02 -18.84
CA ASP A 111 -12.31 -7.84 -20.01
C ASP A 111 -10.83 -7.63 -20.38
N PRO A 112 -9.97 -8.66 -20.31
CA PRO A 112 -8.56 -8.54 -20.65
C PRO A 112 -8.36 -8.06 -22.10
N SER A 113 -9.38 -8.18 -22.95
CA SER A 113 -9.42 -7.69 -24.33
C SER A 113 -9.57 -6.16 -24.44
N LEU A 114 -10.09 -5.51 -23.39
CA LEU A 114 -10.26 -4.05 -23.31
C LEU A 114 -9.10 -3.36 -22.57
N LEU A 115 -8.24 -4.13 -21.89
CA LEU A 115 -6.91 -3.65 -21.58
C LEU A 115 -6.13 -3.60 -22.89
N PRO A 116 -5.49 -2.48 -23.25
CA PRO A 116 -4.64 -2.46 -24.43
C PRO A 116 -3.63 -3.60 -24.29
N VAL A 117 -3.62 -4.50 -25.26
CA VAL A 117 -2.55 -5.49 -25.44
C VAL A 117 -1.27 -4.70 -25.66
N ILE A 118 -0.61 -4.34 -24.57
CA ILE A 118 0.71 -3.74 -24.58
C ILE A 118 1.63 -4.89 -24.98
N ARG A 119 1.90 -4.96 -26.28
CA ARG A 119 3.08 -5.66 -26.78
C ARG A 119 4.25 -5.13 -25.98
N VAL A 120 4.90 -6.02 -25.23
CA VAL A 120 6.18 -5.78 -24.58
C VAL A 120 7.12 -5.31 -25.68
N LEU A 121 7.29 -3.99 -25.79
CA LEU A 121 8.39 -3.42 -26.53
C LEU A 121 9.64 -3.85 -25.78
N ASP A 122 10.62 -4.34 -26.52
CA ASP A 122 11.96 -4.68 -26.05
C ASP A 122 12.58 -3.47 -25.34
N SER A 123 12.24 -3.28 -24.06
CA SER A 123 12.96 -2.39 -23.17
C SER A 123 14.30 -3.06 -22.93
N GLU A 124 15.34 -2.49 -23.54
CA GLU A 124 16.74 -2.77 -23.27
C GLU A 124 16.90 -3.08 -21.78
N HIS A 125 17.09 -4.37 -21.48
CA HIS A 125 17.12 -4.87 -20.12
C HIS A 125 18.28 -4.21 -19.38
N ILE A 126 17.98 -3.20 -18.58
CA ILE A 126 18.84 -2.79 -17.47
C ILE A 126 19.01 -4.06 -16.64
N LYS A 127 20.23 -4.61 -16.64
CA LYS A 127 20.56 -5.84 -15.89
C LYS A 127 20.29 -5.57 -14.42
N LEU A 128 19.25 -6.19 -13.90
CA LEU A 128 18.99 -6.22 -12.47
C LEU A 128 19.72 -7.42 -11.87
N TYR A 129 20.31 -7.22 -10.70
CA TYR A 129 21.40 -8.05 -10.20
C TYR A 129 20.96 -9.42 -9.65
N THR A 130 19.66 -9.69 -9.42
CA THR A 130 19.17 -10.95 -8.85
C THR A 130 17.73 -11.31 -9.31
N ASP A 131 17.42 -12.61 -9.44
CA ASP A 131 16.06 -13.11 -9.76
C ASP A 131 15.14 -13.17 -8.52
N THR A 132 15.72 -13.08 -7.32
CA THR A 132 15.01 -13.20 -6.03
C THR A 132 14.74 -11.83 -5.40
N PRO A 133 13.64 -11.63 -4.66
CA PRO A 133 13.43 -10.43 -3.86
C PRO A 133 14.59 -10.22 -2.88
N THR A 134 14.99 -8.96 -2.68
CA THR A 134 16.01 -8.64 -1.68
C THR A 134 15.49 -8.91 -0.27
N THR A 135 16.39 -9.10 0.71
CA THR A 135 15.98 -9.25 2.11
C THR A 135 15.19 -8.04 2.61
N ALA A 136 15.49 -6.83 2.11
CA ALA A 136 14.76 -5.62 2.46
C ALA A 136 13.34 -5.63 1.89
N LEU A 137 13.18 -6.00 0.61
CA LEU A 137 11.87 -6.12 -0.02
C LEU A 137 11.05 -7.25 0.60
N GLN A 138 11.67 -8.37 0.95
CA GLN A 138 10.98 -9.45 1.66
C GLN A 138 10.44 -8.99 3.02
N ALA A 139 11.25 -8.28 3.81
CA ALA A 139 10.80 -7.72 5.08
C ALA A 139 9.65 -6.71 4.91
N GLN A 140 9.68 -5.91 3.83
CA GLN A 140 8.59 -5.00 3.47
C GLN A 140 7.31 -5.77 3.13
N LEU A 141 7.39 -6.85 2.36
CA LEU A 141 6.24 -7.69 2.00
C LEU A 141 5.64 -8.41 3.21
N GLU A 142 6.47 -8.91 4.13
CA GLU A 142 6.02 -9.50 5.38
C GLU A 142 5.29 -8.47 6.26
N PHE A 143 5.82 -7.25 6.35
CA PHE A 143 5.17 -6.16 7.05
C PHE A 143 3.78 -5.85 6.45
N LEU A 144 3.69 -5.75 5.12
CA LEU A 144 2.44 -5.44 4.41
C LEU A 144 1.41 -6.56 4.50
N THR A 145 1.86 -7.82 4.54
CA THR A 145 0.99 -8.98 4.77
C THR A 145 0.28 -8.88 6.13
N ASN A 146 0.99 -8.38 7.15
CA ASN A 146 0.43 -8.15 8.49
C ASN A 146 -0.36 -6.83 8.62
N ASN A 147 -0.26 -5.94 7.62
CA ASN A 147 -0.87 -4.62 7.60
C ASN A 147 -1.60 -4.38 6.26
N CYS A 148 -2.61 -5.21 5.97
CA CYS A 148 -3.27 -5.27 4.66
C CYS A 148 -3.91 -3.96 4.16
N SER A 149 -4.13 -2.98 5.04
CA SER A 149 -4.63 -1.64 4.66
C SER A 149 -3.52 -0.68 4.21
N ALA A 150 -2.24 -1.03 4.36
CA ALA A 150 -1.10 -0.20 4.00
C ALA A 150 -0.70 -0.44 2.54
N HIS A 151 -0.34 0.63 1.84
CA HIS A 151 0.23 0.57 0.50
C HIS A 151 1.76 0.44 0.56
N TYR A 152 2.39 1.05 1.56
CA TYR A 152 3.83 1.00 1.75
C TYR A 152 4.18 1.00 3.24
N GLY A 153 5.33 0.45 3.62
CA GLY A 153 5.89 0.52 4.95
C GLY A 153 7.16 1.37 4.96
N PHE A 154 7.20 2.46 5.71
CA PHE A 154 8.46 3.21 5.87
C PHE A 154 9.29 2.64 7.02
N ARG A 155 10.53 2.28 6.75
CA ARG A 155 11.45 1.76 7.75
C ARG A 155 12.10 2.91 8.50
N ARG A 156 11.87 3.02 9.81
CA ARG A 156 12.49 4.05 10.65
C ARG A 156 13.99 3.81 10.78
N PRO A 157 14.86 4.77 10.47
CA PRO A 157 16.31 4.60 10.59
C PRO A 157 16.77 4.30 12.02
N LYS A 158 16.10 4.90 13.03
CA LYS A 158 16.52 4.81 14.43
C LYS A 158 16.35 3.41 15.05
N ASN A 159 15.32 2.66 14.65
CA ASN A 159 14.96 1.40 15.29
C ASN A 159 14.63 0.26 14.30
N GLY A 160 14.71 0.51 13.00
CA GLY A 160 14.40 -0.45 11.96
C GLY A 160 12.94 -0.87 11.86
N LYS A 161 12.03 -0.30 12.68
CA LYS A 161 10.60 -0.65 12.66
C LYS A 161 9.90 0.01 11.47
N TYR A 162 8.96 -0.71 10.89
CA TYR A 162 8.11 -0.20 9.82
C TYR A 162 6.94 0.64 10.35
N VAL A 163 6.56 1.65 9.58
CA VAL A 163 5.36 2.47 9.78
C VAL A 163 4.46 2.30 8.57
N ALA A 164 3.21 1.89 8.80
CA ALA A 164 2.23 1.72 7.75
C ALA A 164 1.91 3.07 7.11
N HIS A 165 1.94 3.12 5.79
CA HIS A 165 1.56 4.27 5.01
C HIS A 165 0.48 3.92 4.00
N GLN A 166 -0.55 4.76 3.95
CA GLN A 166 -1.67 4.60 3.03
C GLN A 166 -1.74 5.83 2.13
N ILE A 167 -1.50 5.60 0.84
CA ILE A 167 -1.69 6.60 -0.21
C ILE A 167 -3.19 6.70 -0.51
N GLN A 168 -3.76 7.90 -0.41
CA GLN A 168 -5.20 8.12 -0.55
C GLN A 168 -5.65 8.19 -2.01
N GLY A 169 -6.89 7.79 -2.25
CA GLY A 169 -7.57 7.90 -3.54
C GLY A 169 -6.88 7.16 -4.69
N MET A 170 -6.95 7.72 -5.90
CA MET A 170 -6.42 7.09 -7.11
C MET A 170 -4.90 6.88 -7.07
N GLY A 171 -4.18 7.66 -6.26
CA GLY A 171 -2.73 7.45 -6.06
C GLY A 171 -2.41 6.11 -5.40
N GLY A 172 -3.30 5.59 -4.55
CA GLY A 172 -3.11 4.29 -3.92
C GLY A 172 -3.24 3.13 -4.91
N GLU A 173 -4.24 3.18 -5.77
CA GLU A 173 -4.46 2.15 -6.82
C GLU A 173 -3.30 2.15 -7.82
N LEU A 174 -2.90 3.34 -8.30
CA LEU A 174 -1.76 3.47 -9.20
C LEU A 174 -0.47 2.98 -8.55
N PHE A 175 -0.24 3.29 -7.27
CA PHE A 175 0.93 2.81 -6.54
C PHE A 175 0.96 1.28 -6.44
N LEU A 176 -0.17 0.64 -6.11
CA LEU A 176 -0.26 -0.81 -6.02
C LEU A 176 0.00 -1.47 -7.38
N GLN A 177 -0.51 -0.87 -8.46
CA GLN A 177 -0.24 -1.33 -9.82
C GLN A 177 1.26 -1.24 -10.15
N MET A 178 1.89 -0.09 -9.91
CA MET A 178 3.32 0.10 -10.16
C MET A 178 4.19 -0.80 -9.29
N ARG A 179 3.77 -1.10 -8.05
CA ARG A 179 4.45 -2.07 -7.19
C ARG A 179 4.38 -3.49 -7.76
N ALA A 180 3.21 -3.90 -8.27
CA ALA A 180 3.09 -5.20 -8.94
C ALA A 180 4.03 -5.30 -10.14
N GLU A 181 4.06 -4.26 -10.99
CA GLU A 181 4.95 -4.21 -12.16
C GLU A 181 6.44 -4.17 -11.76
N ALA A 182 6.79 -3.42 -10.73
CA ALA A 182 8.14 -3.38 -10.17
C ALA A 182 8.57 -4.71 -9.51
N MET A 183 7.64 -5.53 -9.01
CA MET A 183 7.98 -6.84 -8.44
C MET A 183 8.05 -7.93 -9.51
N GLU A 184 7.09 -7.97 -10.44
CA GLU A 184 6.98 -9.03 -11.45
C GLU A 184 7.95 -8.84 -12.60
N ARG A 185 8.09 -7.61 -13.09
CA ARG A 185 8.87 -7.28 -14.29
C ARG A 185 10.13 -6.48 -13.97
N ARG A 186 10.24 -6.03 -12.71
CA ARG A 186 11.27 -5.12 -12.24
C ARG A 186 11.48 -3.91 -13.15
N GLU A 187 10.36 -3.33 -13.57
CA GLU A 187 10.37 -2.20 -14.49
C GLU A 187 10.87 -0.92 -13.78
N PRO A 188 12.02 -0.33 -14.18
CA PRO A 188 12.60 0.82 -13.49
C PRO A 188 11.70 2.06 -13.51
N ALA A 189 10.95 2.25 -14.59
CA ALA A 189 9.97 3.33 -14.69
C ALA A 189 8.85 3.23 -13.64
N SER A 190 8.44 2.00 -13.29
CA SER A 190 7.44 1.77 -12.23
C SER A 190 8.00 2.11 -10.85
N ILE A 191 9.26 1.76 -10.57
CA ILE A 191 9.93 2.10 -9.30
C ILE A 191 10.06 3.63 -9.15
N ALA A 192 10.48 4.31 -10.22
CA ALA A 192 10.53 5.77 -10.26
C ALA A 192 9.15 6.42 -10.05
N LEU A 193 8.09 5.86 -10.64
CA LEU A 193 6.75 6.37 -10.44
C LEU A 193 6.24 6.14 -9.01
N MET A 194 6.57 4.98 -8.41
CA MET A 194 6.31 4.72 -6.99
C MET A 194 6.97 5.76 -6.08
N GLU A 195 8.24 6.10 -6.34
CA GLU A 195 8.99 7.14 -5.62
C GLU A 195 8.24 8.48 -5.66
N LYS A 196 7.80 8.94 -6.84
CA LYS A 196 7.04 10.20 -6.99
C LYS A 196 5.70 10.19 -6.24
N LEU A 197 4.97 9.07 -6.31
CA LEU A 197 3.70 8.90 -5.59
C LEU A 197 3.91 8.95 -4.07
N LEU A 198 4.98 8.31 -3.57
CA LEU A 198 5.36 8.37 -2.16
C LEU A 198 5.71 9.80 -1.75
N ALA A 199 6.59 10.47 -2.49
CA ALA A 199 7.03 11.84 -2.24
C ALA A 199 5.86 12.80 -2.01
N MET A 200 4.87 12.75 -2.90
CA MET A 200 3.69 13.59 -2.82
C MET A 200 2.73 13.20 -1.69
N SER A 201 2.67 11.91 -1.34
CA SER A 201 1.80 11.43 -0.26
C SER A 201 2.36 11.69 1.15
N ILE A 202 3.68 11.82 1.30
CA ILE A 202 4.32 12.06 2.61
C ILE A 202 4.49 13.53 2.96
N PHE A 203 4.52 14.41 1.95
CA PHE A 203 4.71 15.86 2.12
C PHE A 203 3.81 16.49 3.20
N PRO A 204 2.54 16.08 3.41
CA PRO A 204 1.69 16.65 4.45
C PRO A 204 2.03 16.17 5.87
N THR A 205 2.81 15.10 6.02
CA THR A 205 2.86 14.33 7.28
C THR A 205 4.12 14.55 8.12
N ASN A 206 5.18 15.17 7.57
CA ASN A 206 6.50 15.31 8.22
C ASN A 206 7.08 14.00 8.80
N LEU A 207 6.55 12.83 8.42
CA LEU A 207 6.93 11.54 9.02
C LEU A 207 8.35 11.12 8.63
N TYR A 208 8.82 11.54 7.46
CA TYR A 208 10.10 11.17 6.87
C TYR A 208 10.71 12.31 6.08
N THR A 209 12.04 12.40 6.05
CA THR A 209 12.73 13.28 5.10
C THR A 209 12.76 12.65 3.73
N ALA A 210 12.79 13.46 2.67
CA ALA A 210 12.72 12.95 1.31
C ALA A 210 13.83 11.92 0.98
N GLY A 211 15.02 12.08 1.57
CA GLY A 211 16.13 11.15 1.36
C GLY A 211 15.93 9.76 1.99
N GLN A 212 15.09 9.61 3.03
CA GLN A 212 15.00 8.34 3.77
C GLN A 212 14.27 7.24 3.01
N TYR A 213 13.21 7.56 2.27
CA TYR A 213 12.49 6.55 1.49
C TYR A 213 13.17 6.26 0.15
N VAL A 214 13.94 7.21 -0.40
CA VAL A 214 14.79 7.02 -1.58
C VAL A 214 15.79 5.89 -1.34
N SER A 215 16.60 5.98 -0.28
CA SER A 215 17.56 4.92 0.05
C SER A 215 16.88 3.59 0.40
N GLN A 216 15.66 3.63 0.95
CA GLN A 216 14.89 2.42 1.20
C GLN A 216 14.48 1.73 -0.11
N LEU A 217 13.96 2.46 -1.10
CA LEU A 217 13.59 1.91 -2.41
C LEU A 217 14.81 1.36 -3.16
N GLU A 218 15.94 2.07 -3.16
CA GLU A 218 17.18 1.59 -3.77
C GLU A 218 17.63 0.26 -3.15
N THR A 219 17.53 0.14 -1.83
CA THR A 219 17.87 -1.10 -1.11
C THR A 219 16.85 -2.22 -1.37
N GLU A 220 15.56 -1.90 -1.42
CA GLU A 220 14.49 -2.88 -1.66
C GLU A 220 14.59 -3.49 -3.06
N TYR A 221 14.84 -2.67 -4.08
CA TYR A 221 14.83 -3.11 -5.47
C TYR A 221 16.23 -3.37 -6.05
N GLU A 222 17.30 -3.08 -5.31
CA GLU A 222 18.70 -3.14 -5.79
C GLU A 222 18.90 -2.30 -7.07
N VAL A 223 18.41 -1.07 -7.04
CA VAL A 223 18.43 -0.14 -8.19
C VAL A 223 19.10 1.19 -7.86
N ASP A 224 19.60 1.86 -8.89
CA ASP A 224 19.88 3.29 -8.88
C ASP A 224 18.60 4.05 -9.25
N LEU A 225 18.07 4.85 -8.32
CA LEU A 225 16.84 5.61 -8.56
C LEU A 225 17.01 6.69 -9.62
N GLU A 226 18.22 7.22 -9.83
CA GLU A 226 18.50 8.19 -10.88
C GLU A 226 18.36 7.55 -12.27
N GLU A 227 18.78 6.29 -12.41
CA GLU A 227 18.57 5.51 -13.63
C GLU A 227 17.08 5.17 -13.83
N CYS A 228 16.37 4.83 -12.74
CA CYS A 228 14.94 4.62 -12.79
C CYS A 228 14.20 5.88 -13.26
N HIS A 229 14.61 7.07 -12.81
CA HIS A 229 14.05 8.35 -13.27
C HIS A 229 14.29 8.57 -14.76
N ARG A 230 15.50 8.28 -15.27
CA ARG A 230 15.78 8.32 -16.73
C ARG A 230 14.92 7.31 -17.51
N ALA A 231 14.61 6.15 -16.94
CA ALA A 231 13.71 5.19 -17.57
C ALA A 231 12.25 5.69 -17.59
N LEU A 232 11.80 6.34 -16.52
CA LEU A 232 10.48 6.98 -16.47
C LEU A 232 10.34 8.07 -17.54
N GLU A 233 11.34 8.93 -17.72
CA GLU A 233 11.34 9.98 -18.75
C GLU A 233 11.27 9.43 -20.19
N ARG A 234 11.80 8.22 -20.42
CA ARG A 234 11.72 7.54 -21.71
C ARG A 234 10.41 6.77 -21.90
N SER A 235 9.64 6.56 -20.84
CA SER A 235 8.43 5.72 -20.86
C SER A 235 7.17 6.57 -21.01
N ALA A 236 6.72 6.76 -22.26
CA ALA A 236 5.49 7.50 -22.57
C ALA A 236 4.25 6.98 -21.81
N ARG A 237 4.19 5.66 -21.58
CA ARG A 237 3.13 5.03 -20.78
C ARG A 237 3.14 5.54 -19.34
N HIS A 238 4.27 5.44 -18.66
CA HIS A 238 4.37 5.83 -17.25
C HIS A 238 4.20 7.33 -17.08
N GLU A 239 4.74 8.12 -18.02
CA GLU A 239 4.53 9.56 -18.04
C GLU A 239 3.04 9.91 -18.18
N SER A 240 2.31 9.23 -19.08
CA SER A 240 0.86 9.42 -19.23
C SER A 240 0.09 9.06 -17.96
N LEU A 241 0.46 7.95 -17.28
CA LEU A 241 -0.16 7.55 -16.01
C LEU A 241 0.09 8.60 -14.92
N PHE A 242 1.33 9.10 -14.83
CA PHE A 242 1.70 10.13 -13.87
C PHE A 242 0.94 11.44 -14.12
N ARG A 243 0.87 11.90 -15.38
CA ARG A 243 0.12 13.11 -15.75
C ARG A 243 -1.36 12.98 -15.44
N ALA A 244 -1.99 11.87 -15.83
CA ALA A 244 -3.40 11.61 -15.53
C ALA A 244 -3.69 11.67 -14.01
N TRP A 245 -2.76 11.16 -13.20
CA TRP A 245 -2.87 11.26 -11.76
C TRP A 245 -2.66 12.68 -11.23
N VAL A 246 -1.66 13.42 -11.73
CA VAL A 246 -1.45 14.83 -11.38
C VAL A 246 -2.67 15.68 -11.74
N ASP A 247 -3.26 15.49 -12.92
CA ASP A 247 -4.44 16.22 -13.37
C ASP A 247 -5.66 15.95 -12.48
N TRP A 248 -5.81 14.70 -12.01
CA TRP A 248 -6.84 14.34 -11.05
C TRP A 248 -6.59 14.90 -9.64
N ALA A 249 -5.33 14.90 -9.19
CA ALA A 249 -4.95 15.32 -7.85
C ALA A 249 -4.92 16.85 -7.72
N GLY A 250 -4.52 17.57 -8.77
CA GLY A 250 -4.25 19.01 -8.76
C GLY A 250 -5.41 19.89 -8.31
N PRO A 251 -6.65 19.70 -8.80
CA PRO A 251 -7.81 20.44 -8.31
C PRO A 251 -8.10 20.16 -6.83
N ARG A 252 -8.04 18.89 -6.42
CA ARG A 252 -8.36 18.46 -5.04
C ARG A 252 -7.34 18.98 -4.03
N ILE A 253 -6.06 18.93 -4.40
CA ILE A 253 -4.98 19.50 -3.60
C ILE A 253 -5.16 21.01 -3.44
N ARG A 254 -5.58 21.73 -4.49
CA ARG A 254 -5.83 23.18 -4.44
C ARG A 254 -7.02 23.54 -3.56
N ASP A 255 -8.10 22.76 -3.62
CA ASP A 255 -9.33 23.02 -2.87
C ASP A 255 -9.17 22.72 -1.37
N ASP A 256 -8.36 21.71 -1.02
CA ASP A 256 -8.11 21.31 0.37
C ASP A 256 -6.95 22.09 1.05
N ALA A 257 -6.10 22.75 0.26
CA ALA A 257 -4.94 23.51 0.76
C ALA A 257 -5.27 24.58 1.84
N PRO A 258 -6.34 25.39 1.71
CA PRO A 258 -6.69 26.40 2.71
C PRO A 258 -7.11 25.78 4.05
N ALA A 259 -7.76 24.61 4.02
CA ALA A 259 -8.25 23.92 5.22
C ALA A 259 -7.12 23.27 6.02
N LEU A 260 -6.00 22.93 5.36
CA LEU A 260 -4.86 22.28 6.00
C LEU A 260 -3.84 23.28 6.57
N GLY A 261 -4.03 24.60 6.40
CA GLY A 261 -3.09 25.61 6.88
C GLY A 261 -1.70 25.51 6.26
N VAL A 262 -1.57 24.78 5.16
CA VAL A 262 -0.30 24.55 4.47
C VAL A 262 -0.21 25.56 3.33
N HIS A 263 0.68 26.55 3.45
CA HIS A 263 1.10 27.31 2.27
C HIS A 263 1.80 26.33 1.33
N PHE A 264 1.07 25.88 0.30
CA PHE A 264 1.60 25.03 -0.76
C PHE A 264 2.68 25.81 -1.53
N MET A 265 3.92 25.74 -1.08
CA MET A 265 5.02 25.59 -2.02
C MET A 265 4.92 24.15 -2.50
N MET A 266 4.20 23.91 -3.60
CA MET A 266 4.61 22.81 -4.46
C MET A 266 6.11 23.07 -4.68
N PRO A 267 7.02 22.21 -4.22
CA PRO A 267 8.39 22.37 -4.62
C PRO A 267 8.36 22.34 -6.14
N TRP A 268 9.01 23.32 -6.76
CA TRP A 268 8.88 23.74 -8.15
C TRP A 268 9.27 22.65 -9.16
N TYR A 269 8.61 21.49 -9.15
CA TYR A 269 8.90 20.35 -10.01
C TYR A 269 8.14 20.40 -11.34
N TYR A 270 7.27 21.39 -11.53
CA TYR A 270 6.55 21.60 -12.77
C TYR A 270 6.71 23.05 -13.24
N LEU A 271 7.74 23.29 -14.06
CA LEU A 271 7.68 24.37 -15.03
C LEU A 271 6.92 23.88 -16.27
N PRO A 272 6.12 24.72 -16.96
CA PRO A 272 5.32 24.33 -18.13
C PRO A 272 6.11 23.90 -19.38
N ALA A 273 7.41 23.58 -19.25
CA ALA A 273 8.33 23.41 -20.38
C ALA A 273 9.20 22.13 -20.31
N GLY A 274 8.67 21.04 -19.73
CA GLY A 274 9.25 19.70 -19.90
C GLY A 274 10.66 19.49 -19.35
N LYS A 275 11.11 20.31 -18.40
CA LYS A 275 12.38 20.11 -17.68
C LYS A 275 12.08 19.80 -16.21
N PHE A 276 12.37 18.57 -15.81
CA PHE A 276 12.35 18.17 -14.40
C PHE A 276 13.56 18.80 -13.69
N LEU A 277 13.33 19.50 -12.58
CA LEU A 277 14.41 19.83 -11.67
C LEU A 277 14.74 18.58 -10.86
N HIS A 278 15.94 18.04 -11.04
CA HIS A 278 16.48 17.01 -10.14
C HIS A 278 16.40 17.50 -8.69
N PRO A 279 16.16 16.62 -7.71
CA PRO A 279 16.29 16.98 -6.31
C PRO A 279 17.68 17.59 -6.08
N VAL A 280 17.71 18.87 -5.70
CA VAL A 280 18.94 19.53 -5.29
C VAL A 280 19.52 18.69 -4.16
N LYS A 281 20.75 18.18 -4.33
CA LYS A 281 21.49 17.50 -3.27
C LYS A 281 21.48 18.43 -2.05
N TYR A 282 20.75 18.04 -1.01
CA TYR A 282 20.73 18.77 0.25
C TYR A 282 22.11 18.63 0.87
N HIS A 283 22.97 19.63 0.67
CA HIS A 283 24.18 19.76 1.46
C HIS A 283 23.73 20.23 2.86
N PRO A 284 23.97 19.45 3.93
CA PRO A 284 23.79 19.98 5.27
C PRO A 284 24.75 21.16 5.41
N LEU A 285 24.21 22.36 5.57
CA LEU A 285 25.01 23.51 5.98
C LEU A 285 25.67 23.10 7.30
N GLY A 286 27.00 22.99 7.27
CA GLY A 286 27.79 22.75 8.46
C GLY A 286 27.45 23.83 9.49
N GLY A 287 26.92 23.40 10.63
CA GLY A 287 26.88 24.22 11.83
C GLY A 287 28.31 24.41 12.31
N GLY A 288 28.93 25.51 11.91
CA GLY A 288 30.10 26.03 12.59
C GLY A 288 29.67 26.64 13.92
N LEU A 289 30.27 26.12 15.00
CA LEU A 289 30.41 26.84 16.28
C LEU A 289 31.41 27.97 16.12
#